data_AF-A0A0C9MT08-F1
#
_entry.id   AF-A0A0C9MT08-F1
#
_cell.length_a   1.000
_cell.length_b   1.000
_cell.length_c   1.000
_cell.angle_alpha   90.00
_cell.angle_beta   90.00
_cell.angle_gamma   90.00
#
_symmetry.space_group_name_H-M   'P 1'
#
loop_
_entity.id
_entity.type
_entity.pdbx_description
1 polymer ?
#
loop_
_entity_poly.entity_id
_entity_poly.type
_entity_poly.pdbx_seq_one_letter_code
_entity_poly.pdbx_strand_id
1 'polypeptide(L)'
;MPCPSCNSNNVDYDDDVLVCQSCGTVLEDVSFQDNNFSSAPENIEYFVKTKKVQTGKHKSAKECVDKIAAYFHIPEDLVTKAKQLIQQHSAELSNRYNMELALLVLYLVAREWLSTYSIDDFIESFPVSVDRSKVQRIQFIFARESVIYKKIQCESSQHELQRFLNTIIPHLREQFDGSPKITKSTLIQLKRRTEALIEMGDEYLLNTGRKLRPTIIAAAIISYASILISNPKFKFSGKMSIYQGRRLDVFRKCCIFGPRFLKMRLQEYADLLLACAQNIPWIKDPKAKHVHYYLKDILDLYGKKEGGGEPSLKLTDSQYSISLLKKGAELSQEYEAMFQLAQHHLDNGTKPEEHTSLVYCIYNLIKMGYEKEHLITWSEKAIRGMSDSLVFRAKYGTALNTQLDLDRKQVDDNDMLDSEVDLYTK
;
A
#
# COMPACT_ATOMS: atom_id res chain seq x y z
N MET A 1 -11.18 9.87 1.65
CA MET A 1 -11.53 9.06 2.83
C MET A 1 -10.46 9.32 3.90
N PRO A 2 -10.84 9.48 5.18
CA PRO A 2 -9.86 9.49 6.27
C PRO A 2 -9.13 8.15 6.35
N CYS A 3 -7.86 8.19 6.74
CA CYS A 3 -7.05 7.00 6.92
C CYS A 3 -7.66 6.10 8.01
N PRO A 4 -7.96 4.82 7.74
CA PRO A 4 -8.57 3.93 8.73
C PRO A 4 -7.62 3.59 9.90
N SER A 5 -6.32 3.82 9.76
CA SER A 5 -5.32 3.52 10.79
C SER A 5 -5.12 4.66 11.79
N CYS A 6 -5.15 5.92 11.36
CA CYS A 6 -4.87 7.07 12.23
C CYS A 6 -5.94 8.18 12.16
N ASN A 7 -7.00 7.96 11.38
CA ASN A 7 -8.08 8.91 11.13
C ASN A 7 -7.66 10.25 10.49
N SER A 8 -6.41 10.35 10.02
CA SER A 8 -5.92 11.54 9.33
C SER A 8 -6.55 11.69 7.95
N ASN A 9 -6.84 12.94 7.57
CA ASN A 9 -7.25 13.31 6.22
C ASN A 9 -6.06 13.62 5.30
N ASN A 10 -4.83 13.60 5.83
CA ASN A 10 -3.62 13.89 5.07
C ASN A 10 -3.23 12.67 4.23
N VAL A 11 -3.76 12.61 3.00
CA VAL A 11 -3.60 11.49 2.08
C VAL A 11 -3.13 12.02 0.72
N ASP A 12 -2.10 11.41 0.16
CA ASP A 12 -1.52 11.84 -1.12
C ASP A 12 -0.93 10.65 -1.89
N TYR A 13 -0.74 10.80 -3.20
CA TYR A 13 -0.17 9.77 -4.06
C TYR A 13 1.37 9.79 -4.01
N ASP A 14 1.97 8.66 -3.62
CA ASP A 14 3.41 8.40 -3.72
C ASP A 14 3.65 7.21 -4.65
N ASP A 15 4.37 7.42 -5.76
CA ASP A 15 4.68 6.40 -6.77
C ASP A 15 3.47 5.56 -7.21
N ASP A 16 2.38 6.22 -7.62
CA ASP A 16 1.15 5.56 -8.07
C ASP A 16 0.45 4.76 -6.95
N VAL A 17 0.58 5.19 -5.69
CA VAL A 17 -0.12 4.58 -4.55
C VAL A 17 -0.66 5.71 -3.66
N LEU A 18 -1.97 5.72 -3.39
CA LEU A 18 -2.56 6.65 -2.41
C LEU A 18 -2.12 6.23 -1.02
N VAL A 19 -1.44 7.10 -0.29
CA VAL A 19 -0.89 6.83 1.04
C VAL A 19 -1.31 7.93 2.00
N CYS A 20 -1.62 7.56 3.25
CA CYS A 20 -1.74 8.50 4.35
C CYS A 20 -0.36 9.05 4.69
N GLN A 21 -0.15 10.34 4.50
CA GLN A 21 1.12 11.01 4.77
C GLN A 21 1.41 11.13 6.27
N SER A 22 0.38 11.06 7.13
CA SER A 22 0.55 11.12 8.58
C SER A 22 1.06 9.82 9.22
N CYS A 23 0.77 8.66 8.62
CA CYS A 23 1.14 7.38 9.23
C CYS A 23 1.69 6.35 8.24
N GLY A 24 1.81 6.69 6.96
CA GLY A 24 2.30 5.80 5.91
C GLY A 24 1.29 4.73 5.44
N THR A 25 0.04 4.72 5.93
CA THR A 25 -0.95 3.70 5.52
C THR A 25 -1.37 3.88 4.07
N VAL A 26 -1.14 2.88 3.23
CA VAL A 26 -1.66 2.85 1.84
C VAL A 26 -3.17 2.67 1.84
N LEU A 27 -3.87 3.54 1.12
CA LEU A 27 -5.32 3.63 0.97
C LEU A 27 -5.81 3.15 -0.39
N GLU A 28 -4.98 3.28 -1.44
CA GLU A 28 -5.32 2.87 -2.81
C GLU A 28 -4.01 2.61 -3.59
N ASP A 29 -4.01 1.70 -4.55
CA ASP A 29 -2.80 1.28 -5.30
C ASP A 29 -3.09 1.47 -6.80
N VAL A 30 -2.55 2.53 -7.40
CA VAL A 30 -2.75 2.97 -8.80
C VAL A 30 -1.87 2.17 -9.77
N SER A 31 -0.87 1.43 -9.29
CA SER A 31 0.00 0.58 -10.13
C SER A 31 -0.73 -0.53 -10.92
N PHE A 32 -2.05 -0.68 -10.72
CA PHE A 32 -2.93 -1.56 -11.48
C PHE A 32 -4.07 -0.83 -12.23
N GLN A 33 -4.08 0.50 -12.28
CA GLN A 33 -5.02 1.25 -13.12
C GLN A 33 -4.60 1.29 -14.58
N ASP A 34 -3.32 1.07 -14.88
CA ASP A 34 -2.83 0.86 -16.25
C ASP A 34 -3.23 -0.53 -16.76
N ASN A 35 -4.49 -0.61 -17.20
CA ASN A 35 -5.05 -1.69 -18.00
C ASN A 35 -4.40 -1.75 -19.41
N ASN A 36 -3.08 -1.87 -19.51
CA ASN A 36 -2.40 -2.26 -20.75
C ASN A 36 -2.36 -3.79 -20.91
N PHE A 37 -3.43 -4.48 -20.52
CA PHE A 37 -3.74 -5.80 -21.03
C PHE A 37 -4.81 -5.62 -22.09
N SER A 38 -4.40 -5.69 -23.36
CA SER A 38 -5.32 -5.90 -24.46
C SER A 38 -6.17 -7.12 -24.09
N SER A 39 -7.47 -6.92 -23.88
CA SER A 39 -8.43 -8.01 -23.79
C SER A 39 -8.36 -8.77 -25.10
N ALA A 40 -7.53 -9.82 -25.14
CA ALA A 40 -7.54 -10.77 -26.24
C ALA A 40 -8.96 -11.37 -26.28
N PRO A 41 -9.71 -11.21 -27.38
CA PRO A 41 -11.13 -11.56 -27.44
C PRO A 41 -11.37 -13.07 -27.61
N GLU A 42 -10.48 -13.92 -27.11
CA GLU A 42 -10.53 -15.37 -27.32
C GLU A 42 -10.68 -16.06 -25.98
N ASN A 43 -11.94 -16.19 -25.52
CA ASN A 43 -12.49 -17.28 -24.67
C ASN A 43 -13.86 -16.94 -24.03
N ILE A 44 -14.69 -16.13 -24.70
CA ILE A 44 -16.03 -15.77 -24.21
C ILE A 44 -17.09 -16.86 -24.49
N GLU A 45 -16.80 -17.87 -25.30
CA GLU A 45 -17.81 -18.84 -25.75
C GLU A 45 -18.23 -19.90 -24.72
N TYR A 46 -17.53 -20.08 -23.59
CA TYR A 46 -17.92 -21.08 -22.58
C TYR A 46 -19.04 -20.63 -21.62
N PHE A 47 -19.58 -19.42 -21.77
CA PHE A 47 -20.64 -18.87 -20.92
C PHE A 47 -21.89 -18.44 -21.69
N VAL A 48 -22.42 -19.29 -22.59
CA VAL A 48 -23.75 -19.06 -23.18
C VAL A 48 -24.82 -19.92 -22.50
N LYS A 49 -25.56 -19.24 -21.61
CA LYS A 49 -26.97 -19.42 -21.20
C LYS A 49 -27.59 -20.84 -21.30
N THR A 50 -27.86 -21.43 -20.14
CA THR A 50 -29.05 -22.27 -19.92
C THR A 50 -30.04 -21.59 -18.97
N LYS A 51 -31.33 -21.82 -19.23
CA LYS A 51 -32.50 -21.10 -18.73
C LYS A 51 -32.63 -21.11 -17.20
N LYS A 52 -33.22 -20.00 -16.70
CA LYS A 52 -33.54 -19.69 -15.30
C LYS A 52 -34.29 -20.84 -14.59
N VAL A 53 -33.64 -21.43 -13.59
CA VAL A 53 -34.31 -21.99 -12.42
C VAL A 53 -34.07 -21.00 -11.28
N GLN A 54 -35.14 -20.49 -10.67
CA GLN A 54 -35.07 -19.67 -9.46
C GLN A 54 -34.26 -20.42 -8.42
N THR A 55 -33.07 -19.92 -8.15
CA THR A 55 -32.13 -20.50 -7.21
C THR A 55 -31.56 -19.35 -6.39
N GLY A 56 -31.31 -19.61 -5.11
CA GLY A 56 -31.02 -18.57 -4.11
C GLY A 56 -29.95 -17.57 -4.55
N LYS A 57 -30.01 -16.37 -3.94
CA LYS A 57 -29.03 -15.28 -4.15
C LYS A 57 -27.60 -15.86 -4.12
N HIS A 58 -26.77 -15.50 -5.10
CA HIS A 58 -25.38 -15.95 -5.27
C HIS A 58 -25.14 -17.43 -5.67
N LYS A 59 -26.10 -18.13 -6.29
CA LYS A 59 -25.85 -19.49 -6.80
C LYS A 59 -24.60 -19.59 -7.69
N SER A 60 -24.45 -18.68 -8.65
CA SER A 60 -23.30 -18.69 -9.56
C SER A 60 -21.97 -18.53 -8.83
N ALA A 61 -21.90 -17.71 -7.77
CA ALA A 61 -20.70 -17.62 -6.93
C ALA A 61 -20.41 -18.94 -6.22
N LYS A 62 -21.43 -19.62 -5.67
CA LYS A 62 -21.26 -20.93 -5.01
C LYS A 62 -20.81 -22.02 -5.99
N GLU A 63 -21.27 -21.99 -7.23
CA GLU A 63 -20.77 -22.89 -8.29
C GLU A 63 -19.32 -22.56 -8.68
N CYS A 64 -18.94 -21.28 -8.71
CA CYS A 64 -17.56 -20.87 -8.91
C CYS A 64 -16.66 -21.38 -7.77
N VAL A 65 -17.13 -21.36 -6.52
CA VAL A 65 -16.40 -21.93 -5.37
C VAL A 65 -16.03 -23.38 -5.63
N ASP A 66 -16.97 -24.20 -6.12
CA ASP A 66 -16.72 -25.61 -6.44
C ASP A 66 -15.64 -25.79 -7.51
N LYS A 67 -15.72 -25.00 -8.58
CA LYS A 67 -14.76 -25.06 -9.70
C LYS A 67 -13.35 -24.65 -9.27
N ILE A 68 -13.25 -23.55 -8.51
CA ILE A 68 -11.96 -23.05 -8.00
C ILE A 68 -11.37 -24.06 -7.00
N ALA A 69 -12.20 -24.60 -6.11
CA ALA A 69 -11.75 -25.61 -5.14
C ALA A 69 -11.25 -26.88 -5.80
N ALA A 70 -11.92 -27.34 -6.86
CA ALA A 70 -11.46 -28.48 -7.65
C ALA A 70 -10.09 -28.22 -8.30
N TYR A 71 -9.87 -27.01 -8.82
CA TYR A 71 -8.61 -26.60 -9.43
C TYR A 71 -7.44 -26.59 -8.43
N PHE A 72 -7.66 -26.01 -7.25
CA PHE A 72 -6.64 -25.91 -6.20
C PHE A 72 -6.60 -27.12 -5.24
N HIS A 73 -7.39 -28.16 -5.51
CA HIS A 73 -7.53 -29.35 -4.65
C HIS A 73 -7.85 -29.00 -3.19
N ILE A 74 -8.78 -28.06 -2.98
CA ILE A 74 -9.18 -27.61 -1.65
C ILE A 74 -10.18 -28.60 -1.03
N PRO A 75 -9.97 -29.04 0.24
CA PRO A 75 -10.86 -29.95 0.95
C PRO A 75 -12.34 -29.52 0.99
N GLU A 76 -13.25 -30.48 0.90
CA GLU A 76 -14.69 -30.25 0.82
C GLU A 76 -15.29 -29.55 2.07
N ASP A 77 -14.69 -29.74 3.24
CA ASP A 77 -15.12 -29.04 4.46
C ASP A 77 -14.87 -27.53 4.35
N LEU A 78 -13.75 -27.11 3.72
CA LEU A 78 -13.42 -25.71 3.45
C LEU A 78 -14.31 -25.15 2.33
N VAL A 79 -14.64 -25.95 1.31
CA VAL A 79 -15.61 -25.58 0.27
C VAL A 79 -16.98 -25.28 0.90
N THR A 80 -17.42 -26.13 1.82
CA THR A 80 -18.69 -25.97 2.52
C THR A 80 -18.70 -24.69 3.36
N LYS A 81 -17.64 -24.45 4.13
CA LYS A 81 -17.45 -23.22 4.92
C LYS A 81 -17.42 -21.96 4.02
N ALA A 82 -16.78 -22.02 2.86
CA ALA A 82 -16.77 -20.92 1.89
C ALA A 82 -18.19 -20.59 1.39
N LYS A 83 -18.98 -21.61 1.03
CA LYS A 83 -20.38 -21.41 0.63
C LYS A 83 -21.25 -20.86 1.77
N GLN A 84 -21.00 -21.27 3.01
CA GLN A 84 -21.66 -20.72 4.20
C GLN A 84 -21.31 -19.26 4.41
N LEU A 85 -20.05 -18.87 4.20
CA LEU A 85 -19.62 -17.48 4.35
C LEU A 85 -20.30 -16.55 3.32
N ILE A 86 -20.46 -17.00 2.06
CA ILE A 86 -21.27 -16.28 1.06
C ILE A 86 -22.72 -16.13 1.52
N GLN A 87 -23.28 -17.17 2.14
CA GLN A 87 -24.67 -17.16 2.63
C GLN A 87 -24.85 -16.17 3.79
N GLN A 88 -23.89 -16.12 4.72
CA GLN A 88 -23.93 -15.23 5.89
C GLN A 88 -23.93 -13.76 5.49
N HIS A 89 -23.09 -13.36 4.53
CA HIS A 89 -23.00 -11.97 4.06
C HIS A 89 -23.86 -11.70 2.81
N SER A 90 -24.81 -12.60 2.50
CA SER A 90 -25.58 -12.57 1.26
C SER A 90 -26.31 -11.24 1.04
N ALA A 91 -26.78 -10.58 2.10
CA ALA A 91 -27.50 -9.30 2.04
C ALA A 91 -26.63 -8.19 1.42
N GLU A 92 -25.38 -8.08 1.83
CA GLU A 92 -24.45 -7.00 1.45
C GLU A 92 -23.71 -7.28 0.14
N LEU A 93 -23.58 -8.57 -0.20
CA LEU A 93 -22.88 -9.00 -1.40
C LEU A 93 -23.69 -8.73 -2.66
N SER A 94 -23.00 -8.24 -3.70
CA SER A 94 -23.54 -8.06 -5.05
C SER A 94 -23.39 -9.34 -5.88
N ASN A 95 -24.41 -9.67 -6.69
CA ASN A 95 -24.37 -10.84 -7.59
C ASN A 95 -23.56 -10.57 -8.88
N ARG A 96 -22.95 -9.38 -9.02
CA ARG A 96 -22.27 -8.97 -10.25
C ARG A 96 -20.88 -9.58 -10.41
N TYR A 97 -20.18 -9.88 -9.32
CA TYR A 97 -18.77 -10.26 -9.30
C TYR A 97 -18.58 -11.65 -8.68
N ASN A 98 -19.21 -12.66 -9.30
CA ASN A 98 -19.32 -14.00 -8.72
C ASN A 98 -17.97 -14.74 -8.63
N MET A 99 -17.07 -14.52 -9.59
CA MET A 99 -15.76 -15.18 -9.62
C MET A 99 -14.83 -14.60 -8.55
N GLU A 100 -14.78 -13.27 -8.48
CA GLU A 100 -14.02 -12.51 -7.50
C GLU A 100 -14.47 -12.82 -6.08
N LEU A 101 -15.79 -12.88 -5.87
CA LEU A 101 -16.38 -13.27 -4.59
C LEU A 101 -15.99 -14.71 -4.22
N ALA A 102 -16.08 -15.64 -5.15
CA ALA A 102 -15.75 -17.04 -4.91
C ALA A 102 -14.26 -17.23 -4.58
N LEU A 103 -13.36 -16.58 -5.32
CA LEU A 103 -11.92 -16.60 -5.06
C LEU A 103 -11.59 -16.02 -3.70
N LEU A 104 -12.13 -14.84 -3.38
CA LEU A 104 -11.86 -14.20 -2.10
C LEU A 104 -12.33 -15.07 -0.94
N VAL A 105 -13.58 -15.54 -0.97
CA VAL A 105 -14.15 -16.32 0.14
C VAL A 105 -13.44 -17.65 0.31
N LEU A 106 -13.07 -18.31 -0.79
CA LEU A 106 -12.31 -19.55 -0.73
C LEU A 106 -10.90 -19.32 -0.19
N TYR A 107 -10.22 -18.24 -0.59
CA TYR A 107 -8.93 -17.85 0.00
C TYR A 107 -9.04 -17.60 1.51
N LEU A 108 -10.07 -16.87 1.96
CA LEU A 108 -10.27 -16.57 3.38
C LEU A 108 -10.43 -17.86 4.19
N VAL A 109 -11.29 -18.76 3.75
CA VAL A 109 -11.58 -20.00 4.49
C VAL A 109 -10.43 -21.01 4.38
N ALA A 110 -9.75 -21.07 3.24
CA ALA A 110 -8.65 -21.99 2.99
C ALA A 110 -7.27 -21.40 3.29
N ARG A 111 -7.18 -20.29 4.03
CA ARG A 111 -5.91 -19.56 4.27
C ARG A 111 -4.80 -20.44 4.83
N GLU A 112 -5.12 -21.30 5.80
CA GLU A 112 -4.15 -22.23 6.41
C GLU A 112 -3.73 -23.34 5.43
N TRP A 113 -4.65 -23.83 4.61
CA TRP A 113 -4.36 -24.80 3.56
C TRP A 113 -3.45 -24.20 2.48
N LEU A 114 -3.76 -22.98 2.07
CA LEU A 114 -3.01 -22.14 1.14
C LEU A 114 -1.88 -21.38 1.86
N SER A 115 -1.28 -21.95 2.90
CA SER A 115 -0.37 -21.27 3.83
C SER A 115 0.73 -20.45 3.14
N THR A 116 1.27 -20.94 2.03
CA THR A 116 2.34 -20.28 1.27
C THR A 116 1.84 -19.15 0.36
N TYR A 117 0.56 -19.08 0.04
CA TYR A 117 0.00 -18.13 -0.93
C TYR A 117 -0.53 -16.90 -0.19
N SER A 118 -0.23 -15.72 -0.71
CA SER A 118 -1.01 -14.50 -0.45
C SER A 118 -2.28 -14.51 -1.29
N ILE A 119 -3.20 -13.56 -1.06
CA ILE A 119 -4.39 -13.47 -1.90
C ILE A 119 -4.01 -13.16 -3.35
N ASP A 120 -2.99 -12.33 -3.56
CA ASP A 120 -2.50 -12.00 -4.88
C ASP A 120 -1.93 -13.25 -5.56
N ASP A 121 -1.13 -14.06 -4.84
CA ASP A 121 -0.58 -15.33 -5.36
C ASP A 121 -1.69 -16.30 -5.76
N PHE A 122 -2.76 -16.35 -4.96
CA PHE A 122 -3.91 -17.21 -5.20
C PHE A 122 -4.71 -16.77 -6.44
N ILE A 123 -4.95 -15.46 -6.59
CA ILE A 123 -5.62 -14.90 -7.77
C ILE A 123 -4.79 -15.13 -9.02
N GLU A 124 -3.49 -14.93 -8.95
CA GLU A 124 -2.61 -15.03 -10.13
C GLU A 124 -2.33 -16.47 -10.56
N SER A 125 -2.38 -17.41 -9.61
CA SER A 125 -2.32 -18.85 -9.90
C SER A 125 -3.61 -19.39 -10.52
N PHE A 126 -4.69 -18.60 -10.56
CA PHE A 126 -5.96 -19.03 -11.16
C PHE A 126 -5.92 -18.78 -12.68
N PRO A 127 -6.32 -19.76 -13.53
CA PRO A 127 -6.13 -19.67 -14.98
C PRO A 127 -7.05 -18.68 -15.69
N VAL A 128 -8.06 -18.14 -15.00
CA VAL A 128 -8.99 -17.15 -15.56
C VAL A 128 -8.63 -15.78 -15.02
N SER A 129 -8.68 -14.76 -15.87
CA SER A 129 -8.47 -13.37 -15.45
C SER A 129 -9.56 -12.91 -14.48
N VAL A 130 -9.15 -12.14 -13.46
CA VAL A 130 -9.99 -11.72 -12.34
C VAL A 130 -9.72 -10.25 -12.09
N ASP A 131 -10.79 -9.46 -11.92
CA ASP A 131 -10.65 -8.03 -11.64
C ASP A 131 -10.31 -7.80 -10.15
N ARG A 132 -9.04 -7.51 -9.88
CA ARG A 132 -8.53 -7.27 -8.52
C ARG A 132 -9.19 -6.08 -7.83
N SER A 133 -9.62 -5.06 -8.58
CA SER A 133 -10.32 -3.90 -8.00
C SER A 133 -11.65 -4.30 -7.37
N LYS A 134 -12.33 -5.30 -7.98
CA LYS A 134 -13.58 -5.83 -7.43
C LYS A 134 -13.31 -6.75 -6.24
N VAL A 135 -12.25 -7.55 -6.28
CA VAL A 135 -11.81 -8.32 -5.10
C VAL A 135 -11.60 -7.40 -3.90
N GLN A 136 -10.87 -6.30 -4.07
CA GLN A 136 -10.66 -5.31 -3.00
C GLN A 136 -11.97 -4.68 -2.51
N ARG A 137 -12.89 -4.31 -3.41
CA ARG A 137 -14.22 -3.80 -3.02
C ARG A 137 -15.00 -4.80 -2.18
N ILE A 138 -14.95 -6.09 -2.54
CA ILE A 138 -15.62 -7.15 -1.79
C ILE A 138 -14.89 -7.39 -0.46
N GLN A 139 -13.56 -7.29 -0.41
CA GLN A 139 -12.80 -7.38 0.84
C GLN A 139 -13.28 -6.36 1.88
N PHE A 140 -13.62 -5.13 1.49
CA PHE A 140 -14.14 -4.13 2.43
C PHE A 140 -15.44 -4.54 3.13
N ILE A 141 -16.29 -5.33 2.46
CA ILE A 141 -17.50 -5.90 3.06
C ILE A 141 -17.11 -6.87 4.19
N PHE A 142 -16.22 -7.82 3.87
CA PHE A 142 -15.74 -8.79 4.86
C PHE A 142 -14.90 -8.16 5.98
N ALA A 143 -14.13 -7.11 5.70
CA ALA A 143 -13.31 -6.41 6.70
C ALA A 143 -14.14 -5.82 7.84
N ARG A 144 -15.33 -5.29 7.52
CA ARG A 144 -16.23 -4.70 8.52
C ARG A 144 -16.93 -5.78 9.34
N GLU A 145 -17.42 -6.83 8.67
CA GLU A 145 -18.41 -7.74 9.26
C GLU A 145 -17.88 -9.12 9.66
N SER A 146 -16.85 -9.62 8.99
CA SER A 146 -16.46 -11.03 9.10
C SER A 146 -15.40 -11.25 10.18
N VAL A 147 -15.73 -12.09 11.16
CA VAL A 147 -14.77 -12.55 12.20
C VAL A 147 -13.61 -13.32 11.57
N ILE A 148 -13.88 -14.10 10.51
CA ILE A 148 -12.86 -14.85 9.78
C ILE A 148 -11.87 -13.89 9.13
N TYR A 149 -12.36 -12.85 8.47
CA TYR A 149 -11.50 -11.84 7.86
C TYR A 149 -10.67 -11.11 8.92
N LYS A 150 -11.28 -10.66 10.04
CA LYS A 150 -10.56 -10.00 11.13
C LYS A 150 -9.45 -10.87 11.70
N LYS A 151 -9.69 -12.18 11.85
CA LYS A 151 -8.67 -13.13 12.31
C LYS A 151 -7.50 -13.25 11.33
N ILE A 152 -7.78 -13.26 10.02
CA ILE A 152 -6.76 -13.34 8.96
C ILE A 152 -5.99 -12.02 8.83
N GLN A 153 -6.69 -10.88 8.92
CA GLN A 153 -6.09 -9.56 8.88
C GLN A 153 -5.16 -9.30 10.08
N CYS A 154 -5.49 -9.89 11.24
CA CYS A 154 -4.67 -9.85 12.44
C CYS A 154 -3.58 -10.96 12.50
N GLU A 155 -3.41 -11.79 11.46
CA GLU A 155 -2.23 -12.68 11.41
C GLU A 155 -0.97 -11.81 11.41
N SER A 156 -0.08 -12.02 12.38
CA SER A 156 1.15 -11.24 12.50
C SER A 156 2.05 -11.45 11.28
N SER A 157 2.80 -10.41 10.90
CA SER A 157 3.88 -10.46 9.88
C SER A 157 4.83 -11.65 10.09
N GLN A 158 5.03 -12.06 11.35
CA GLN A 158 5.79 -13.22 11.75
C GLN A 158 5.22 -14.55 11.20
N HIS A 159 3.90 -14.78 11.25
CA HIS A 159 3.30 -16.02 10.74
C HIS A 159 3.40 -16.16 9.23
N GLU A 160 3.24 -15.06 8.49
CA GLU A 160 3.41 -15.10 7.04
C GLU A 160 4.87 -15.29 6.63
N LEU A 161 5.81 -14.67 7.36
CA LEU A 161 7.23 -14.94 7.19
C LEU A 161 7.57 -16.42 7.39
N GLN A 162 7.03 -17.08 8.43
CA GLN A 162 7.25 -18.52 8.64
C GLN A 162 6.84 -19.35 7.44
N ARG A 163 5.66 -19.05 6.90
CA ARG A 163 5.05 -19.81 5.80
C ARG A 163 5.78 -19.54 4.48
N PHE A 164 6.23 -18.31 4.26
CA PHE A 164 6.80 -17.88 2.98
C PHE A 164 8.32 -18.09 2.85
N LEU A 165 9.07 -18.03 3.96
CA LEU A 165 10.53 -18.09 3.90
C LEU A 165 11.03 -19.38 3.24
N ASN A 166 10.36 -20.51 3.48
CA ASN A 166 10.71 -21.79 2.86
C ASN A 166 10.55 -21.77 1.33
N THR A 167 9.56 -21.03 0.82
CA THR A 167 9.31 -20.88 -0.62
C THR A 167 10.41 -20.09 -1.31
N ILE A 168 11.00 -19.09 -0.64
CA ILE A 168 11.99 -18.20 -1.28
C ILE A 168 13.44 -18.70 -1.19
N ILE A 169 13.73 -19.71 -0.36
CA ILE A 169 15.08 -20.27 -0.19
C ILE A 169 15.74 -20.71 -1.52
N PRO A 170 15.08 -21.45 -2.42
CA PRO A 170 15.68 -21.82 -3.70
C PRO A 170 16.08 -20.59 -4.52
N HIS A 171 15.25 -19.55 -4.49
CA HIS A 171 15.47 -18.29 -5.20
C HIS A 171 16.59 -17.45 -4.56
N LEU A 172 16.73 -17.48 -3.24
CA LEU A 172 17.88 -16.88 -2.55
C LEU A 172 19.20 -17.53 -2.98
N ARG A 173 19.23 -18.85 -3.19
CA ARG A 173 20.43 -19.54 -3.69
C ARG A 173 20.73 -19.19 -5.14
N GLU A 174 19.70 -19.09 -5.97
CA GLU A 174 19.82 -18.68 -7.38
C GLU A 174 20.33 -17.23 -7.49
N GLN A 175 19.88 -16.33 -6.61
CA GLN A 175 20.34 -14.94 -6.54
C GLN A 175 21.85 -14.82 -6.31
N PHE A 176 22.48 -15.74 -5.57
CA PHE A 176 23.92 -15.71 -5.26
C PHE A 176 24.68 -16.86 -5.95
N ASP A 177 24.47 -17.01 -7.26
CA ASP A 177 25.19 -17.93 -8.17
C ASP A 177 25.20 -19.40 -7.70
N GLY A 178 24.07 -19.89 -7.19
CA GLY A 178 23.94 -21.29 -6.77
C GLY A 178 24.68 -21.62 -5.49
N SER A 179 24.75 -20.64 -4.57
CA SER A 179 25.38 -20.72 -3.25
C SER A 179 25.08 -22.03 -2.50
N PRO A 180 25.94 -22.40 -1.52
CA PRO A 180 25.88 -23.70 -0.85
C PRO A 180 24.49 -24.06 -0.32
N LYS A 181 24.18 -25.35 -0.30
CA LYS A 181 22.93 -25.84 0.31
C LYS A 181 22.82 -25.31 1.74
N ILE A 182 21.66 -24.76 2.07
CA ILE A 182 21.33 -24.26 3.39
C ILE A 182 21.21 -25.46 4.35
N THR A 183 22.04 -25.50 5.39
CA THR A 183 21.90 -26.48 6.47
C THR A 183 20.77 -26.08 7.42
N LYS A 184 20.31 -27.00 8.28
CA LYS A 184 19.29 -26.68 9.30
C LYS A 184 19.69 -25.52 10.21
N SER A 185 20.97 -25.42 10.59
CA SER A 185 21.47 -24.32 11.41
C SER A 185 21.47 -22.98 10.65
N THR A 186 21.92 -22.97 9.40
CA THR A 186 21.87 -21.79 8.52
C THR A 186 20.43 -21.33 8.30
N LEU A 187 19.47 -22.25 8.17
CA LEU A 187 18.06 -21.93 8.04
C LEU A 187 17.51 -21.21 9.27
N ILE A 188 17.82 -21.72 10.47
CA ILE A 188 17.41 -21.10 11.74
C ILE A 188 17.99 -19.68 11.84
N GLN A 189 19.26 -19.49 11.48
CA GLN A 189 19.91 -18.17 11.47
C GLN A 189 19.29 -17.22 10.44
N LEU A 190 19.02 -17.71 9.23
CA LEU A 190 18.37 -16.92 8.17
C LEU A 190 17.01 -16.41 8.64
N LYS A 191 16.22 -17.32 9.21
CA LYS A 191 14.90 -17.01 9.75
C LYS A 191 14.97 -15.95 10.86
N ARG A 192 15.78 -16.17 11.89
CA ARG A 192 15.94 -15.22 13.01
C ARG A 192 16.42 -13.84 12.56
N ARG A 193 17.39 -13.79 11.64
CA ARG A 193 17.90 -12.52 11.11
C ARG A 193 16.87 -11.79 10.24
N THR A 194 16.11 -12.54 9.45
CA THR A 194 15.03 -11.97 8.62
C THR A 194 13.92 -11.41 9.51
N GLU A 195 13.52 -12.15 10.55
CA GLU A 195 12.57 -11.70 11.59
C GLU A 195 13.05 -10.40 12.25
N ALA A 196 14.27 -10.41 12.81
CA ALA A 196 14.83 -9.26 13.51
C ALA A 196 14.96 -8.02 12.59
N LEU A 197 15.31 -8.23 11.31
CA LEU A 197 15.41 -7.13 10.35
C LEU A 197 14.03 -6.56 9.97
N ILE A 198 13.00 -7.40 9.85
CA ILE A 198 11.62 -6.95 9.62
C ILE A 198 11.13 -6.17 10.83
N GLU A 199 11.31 -6.69 12.05
CA GLU A 199 10.93 -6.00 13.29
C GLU A 199 11.64 -4.66 13.44
N MET A 200 12.94 -4.59 13.15
CA MET A 200 13.66 -3.31 13.12
C MET A 200 13.07 -2.37 12.06
N GLY A 201 12.68 -2.88 10.89
CA GLY A 201 11.95 -2.12 9.89
C GLY A 201 10.62 -1.57 10.42
N ASP A 202 9.86 -2.34 11.19
CA ASP A 202 8.60 -1.89 11.80
C ASP A 202 8.84 -0.74 12.80
N GLU A 203 9.88 -0.84 13.64
CA GLU A 203 10.26 0.20 14.61
C GLU A 203 10.59 1.54 13.96
N TYR A 204 11.21 1.52 12.78
CA TYR A 204 11.50 2.74 12.00
C TYR A 204 10.41 3.08 10.99
N LEU A 205 9.22 2.46 11.08
CA LEU A 205 8.05 2.64 10.19
C LEU A 205 8.29 2.24 8.72
N LEU A 206 9.36 1.51 8.44
CA LEU A 206 9.80 1.17 7.07
C LEU A 206 8.82 0.25 6.35
N ASN A 207 8.07 -0.54 7.11
CA ASN A 207 7.14 -1.52 6.58
C ASN A 207 5.70 -1.00 6.55
N THR A 208 5.41 0.13 7.18
CA THR A 208 4.06 0.66 7.29
C THR A 208 3.50 1.01 5.92
N GLY A 209 2.33 0.47 5.60
CA GLY A 209 1.69 0.59 4.29
C GLY A 209 2.43 -0.10 3.14
N ARG A 210 3.53 -0.82 3.39
CA ARG A 210 4.25 -1.55 2.35
C ARG A 210 3.76 -2.99 2.24
N LYS A 211 3.83 -3.56 1.04
CA LYS A 211 3.44 -4.96 0.79
C LYS A 211 4.41 -5.90 1.51
N LEU A 212 3.87 -6.93 2.15
CA LEU A 212 4.65 -7.83 3.01
C LEU A 212 5.62 -8.72 2.24
N ARG A 213 5.24 -9.21 1.05
CA ARG A 213 6.08 -10.14 0.25
C ARG A 213 7.41 -9.51 -0.22
N PRO A 214 7.41 -8.32 -0.86
CA PRO A 214 8.66 -7.62 -1.16
C PRO A 214 9.52 -7.33 0.07
N THR A 215 8.89 -6.99 1.21
CA THR A 215 9.58 -6.75 2.48
C THR A 215 10.29 -8.00 2.99
N ILE A 216 9.60 -9.15 3.03
CA ILE A 216 10.19 -10.43 3.44
C ILE A 216 11.37 -10.80 2.54
N ILE A 217 11.22 -10.67 1.22
CA ILE A 217 12.27 -11.03 0.26
C ILE A 217 13.49 -10.12 0.43
N ALA A 218 13.29 -8.80 0.52
CA ALA A 218 14.39 -7.85 0.72
C ALA A 218 15.18 -8.15 2.01
N ALA A 219 14.47 -8.34 3.13
CA ALA A 219 15.09 -8.69 4.40
C ALA A 219 15.82 -10.04 4.35
N ALA A 220 15.26 -11.02 3.64
CA ALA A 220 15.87 -12.34 3.46
C ALA A 220 17.11 -12.30 2.56
N ILE A 221 17.13 -11.49 1.50
CA ILE A 221 18.31 -11.27 0.64
C ILE A 221 19.48 -10.73 1.49
N ILE A 222 19.23 -9.68 2.28
CA ILE A 222 20.26 -9.06 3.14
C ILE A 222 20.75 -10.05 4.20
N SER A 223 19.82 -10.74 4.85
CA SER A 223 20.13 -11.75 5.88
C SER A 223 20.94 -12.90 5.32
N TYR A 224 20.56 -13.40 4.14
CA TYR A 224 21.25 -14.51 3.48
C TYR A 224 22.65 -14.10 3.03
N ALA A 225 22.79 -12.92 2.42
CA ALA A 225 24.08 -12.34 2.06
C ALA A 225 25.03 -12.26 3.27
N SER A 226 24.53 -11.79 4.41
CA SER A 226 25.29 -11.71 5.67
C SER A 226 25.74 -13.09 6.20
N ILE A 227 24.95 -14.13 5.98
CA ILE A 227 25.33 -15.50 6.38
C ILE A 227 26.37 -16.09 5.41
N LEU A 228 26.24 -15.83 4.11
CA LEU A 228 27.19 -16.31 3.10
C LEU A 228 28.60 -15.79 3.36
N ILE A 229 28.75 -14.49 3.62
CA ILE A 229 30.07 -13.90 3.90
C ILE A 229 30.69 -14.40 5.22
N SER A 230 29.86 -14.85 6.15
CA SER A 230 30.31 -15.44 7.42
C SER A 230 30.70 -16.91 7.27
N ASN A 231 30.39 -17.53 6.12
CA ASN A 231 30.64 -18.94 5.88
C ASN A 231 32.04 -19.16 5.28
N PRO A 232 32.97 -19.83 5.98
CA PRO A 232 34.34 -20.04 5.50
C PRO A 232 34.42 -20.89 4.23
N LYS A 233 33.38 -21.66 3.90
CA LYS A 233 33.30 -22.46 2.67
C LYS A 233 32.88 -21.63 1.45
N PHE A 234 32.31 -20.45 1.66
CA PHE A 234 31.91 -19.57 0.58
C PHE A 234 33.08 -18.63 0.25
N LYS A 235 33.78 -18.92 -0.85
CA LYS A 235 34.89 -18.10 -1.33
C LYS A 235 34.40 -17.25 -2.50
N PHE A 236 34.43 -15.94 -2.32
CA PHE A 236 34.14 -14.97 -3.37
C PHE A 236 35.40 -14.13 -3.64
N SER A 237 35.75 -13.88 -4.91
CA SER A 237 37.01 -13.23 -5.32
C SER A 237 37.06 -11.71 -5.07
N GLY A 238 36.08 -11.15 -4.37
CA GLY A 238 36.00 -9.72 -4.03
C GLY A 238 35.00 -9.43 -2.90
N LYS A 239 34.62 -8.17 -2.72
CA LYS A 239 33.48 -7.81 -1.85
C LYS A 239 32.17 -8.11 -2.60
N MET A 240 31.35 -8.97 -2.03
CA MET A 240 30.03 -9.31 -2.56
C MET A 240 29.09 -8.12 -2.38
N SER A 241 28.33 -7.77 -3.41
CA SER A 241 27.28 -6.74 -3.31
C SER A 241 25.93 -7.39 -2.99
N ILE A 242 25.09 -6.75 -2.16
CA ILE A 242 23.69 -7.22 -1.97
C ILE A 242 22.86 -7.20 -3.27
N TYR A 243 23.30 -6.40 -4.25
CA TYR A 243 22.68 -6.29 -5.57
C TYR A 243 23.31 -7.24 -6.61
N GLN A 244 24.24 -8.09 -6.20
CA GLN A 244 24.95 -8.99 -7.11
C GLN A 244 24.10 -10.20 -7.50
N GLY A 245 24.26 -10.67 -8.74
CA GLY A 245 23.60 -11.88 -9.27
C GLY A 245 22.59 -11.59 -10.37
N ARG A 246 22.10 -12.65 -11.04
CA ARG A 246 21.00 -12.52 -12.00
C ARG A 246 19.81 -11.86 -11.28
N ARG A 247 19.37 -10.77 -11.89
CA ARG A 247 18.29 -9.83 -11.55
C ARG A 247 17.22 -10.42 -10.62
N LEU A 248 16.73 -9.58 -9.70
CA LEU A 248 15.58 -9.82 -8.80
C LEU A 248 14.39 -10.56 -9.44
N ASP A 249 14.33 -10.59 -10.78
CA ASP A 249 13.58 -11.51 -11.64
C ASP A 249 13.51 -12.98 -11.16
N VAL A 250 14.52 -13.52 -10.47
CA VAL A 250 14.45 -14.90 -9.90
C VAL A 250 13.30 -15.05 -8.91
N PHE A 251 12.89 -13.95 -8.27
CA PHE A 251 11.76 -13.89 -7.34
C PHE A 251 10.42 -13.65 -8.05
N ARG A 252 10.38 -13.43 -9.37
CA ARG A 252 9.12 -13.19 -10.12
C ARG A 252 8.12 -14.33 -9.95
N LYS A 253 8.60 -15.55 -9.74
CA LYS A 253 7.75 -16.74 -9.52
C LYS A 253 7.06 -16.77 -8.16
N CYS A 254 7.52 -15.97 -7.20
CA CYS A 254 6.99 -15.93 -5.83
C CYS A 254 6.64 -14.51 -5.35
N CYS A 255 6.82 -13.51 -6.21
CA CYS A 255 6.57 -12.10 -5.93
C CYS A 255 6.00 -11.42 -7.16
N ILE A 256 4.69 -11.23 -7.12
CA ILE A 256 3.87 -10.66 -8.20
C ILE A 256 4.21 -9.19 -8.47
N PHE A 257 4.57 -8.46 -7.42
CA PHE A 257 4.85 -7.02 -7.46
C PHE A 257 6.05 -6.64 -8.32
N GLY A 258 6.69 -7.59 -9.00
CA GLY A 258 7.71 -7.34 -10.01
C GLY A 258 9.05 -6.84 -9.45
N PRO A 259 10.09 -6.79 -10.29
CA PRO A 259 11.45 -6.50 -9.85
C PRO A 259 11.64 -5.07 -9.32
N ARG A 260 10.83 -4.11 -9.78
CA ARG A 260 10.91 -2.70 -9.39
C ARG A 260 10.62 -2.51 -7.90
N PHE A 261 9.51 -3.06 -7.41
CA PHE A 261 9.11 -2.93 -6.01
C PHE A 261 10.09 -3.64 -5.08
N LEU A 262 10.58 -4.82 -5.49
CA LEU A 262 11.60 -5.52 -4.72
C LEU A 262 12.92 -4.73 -4.65
N LYS A 263 13.33 -4.10 -5.76
CA LYS A 263 14.53 -3.24 -5.80
C LYS A 263 14.38 -2.05 -4.84
N MET A 264 13.23 -1.40 -4.86
CA MET A 264 12.92 -0.29 -3.97
C MET A 264 12.98 -0.71 -2.49
N ARG A 265 12.31 -1.81 -2.13
CA ARG A 265 12.38 -2.34 -0.75
C ARG A 265 13.81 -2.68 -0.32
N LEU A 266 14.58 -3.32 -1.19
CA LEU A 266 15.97 -3.64 -0.91
C LEU A 266 16.82 -2.37 -0.70
N GLN A 267 16.55 -1.31 -1.45
CA GLN A 267 17.20 -0.01 -1.30
C GLN A 267 16.82 0.66 0.02
N GLU A 268 15.53 0.75 0.34
CA GLU A 268 15.03 1.34 1.59
C GLU A 268 15.65 0.65 2.83
N TYR A 269 15.72 -0.68 2.84
CA TYR A 269 16.42 -1.42 3.89
C TYR A 269 17.92 -1.16 3.90
N ALA A 270 18.56 -1.07 2.73
CA ALA A 270 19.99 -0.79 2.66
C ALA A 270 20.33 0.61 3.19
N ASP A 271 19.46 1.59 2.97
CA ASP A 271 19.62 2.96 3.44
C ASP A 271 19.44 3.07 4.96
N LEU A 272 18.43 2.39 5.53
CA LEU A 272 18.27 2.26 6.98
C LEU A 272 19.52 1.64 7.63
N LEU A 273 19.98 0.51 7.08
CA LEU A 273 21.15 -0.19 7.60
C LEU A 273 22.43 0.64 7.42
N LEU A 274 22.53 1.42 6.35
CA LEU A 274 23.64 2.34 6.14
C LEU A 274 23.66 3.43 7.22
N ALA A 275 22.51 4.03 7.52
CA ALA A 275 22.38 5.02 8.58
C ALA A 275 22.78 4.43 9.94
N CYS A 276 22.34 3.21 10.26
CA CYS A 276 22.81 2.49 11.45
C CYS A 276 24.34 2.33 11.44
N ALA A 277 24.90 1.81 10.34
CA ALA A 277 26.33 1.54 10.22
C ALA A 277 27.20 2.80 10.37
N GLN A 278 26.75 3.94 9.84
CA GLN A 278 27.47 5.23 9.93
C GLN A 278 27.57 5.74 11.37
N ASN A 279 26.66 5.32 12.25
CA ASN A 279 26.62 5.71 13.65
C ASN A 279 27.29 4.69 14.58
N ILE A 280 27.96 3.65 14.04
CA ILE A 280 28.74 2.68 14.82
C ILE A 280 30.24 3.05 14.75
N PRO A 281 30.90 3.37 15.89
CA PRO A 281 32.23 3.97 15.89
C PRO A 281 33.35 3.15 15.21
N TRP A 282 33.26 1.82 15.23
CA TRP A 282 34.28 0.95 14.63
C TRP A 282 34.05 0.64 13.15
N ILE A 283 32.91 1.05 12.57
CA ILE A 283 32.62 0.86 11.15
C ILE A 283 33.09 2.09 10.38
N LYS A 284 34.12 1.91 9.55
CA LYS A 284 34.68 3.00 8.72
C LYS A 284 34.10 2.97 7.32
N ASP A 285 33.60 4.11 6.85
CA ASP A 285 33.08 4.36 5.50
C ASP A 285 32.13 3.26 4.98
N PRO A 286 31.03 2.95 5.70
CA PRO A 286 30.09 1.95 5.23
C PRO A 286 29.45 2.40 3.91
N LYS A 287 29.10 1.42 3.06
CA LYS A 287 28.44 1.65 1.76
C LYS A 287 27.16 0.85 1.69
N ALA A 288 26.07 1.44 1.18
CA ALA A 288 24.75 0.80 1.03
C ALA A 288 24.85 -0.63 0.44
N LYS A 289 25.61 -0.79 -0.65
CA LYS A 289 25.80 -2.10 -1.33
C LYS A 289 26.50 -3.18 -0.49
N HIS A 290 27.11 -2.82 0.63
CA HIS A 290 27.88 -3.71 1.52
C HIS A 290 27.37 -3.70 2.98
N VAL A 291 26.18 -3.16 3.26
CA VAL A 291 25.68 -3.07 4.65
C VAL A 291 25.48 -4.43 5.33
N HIS A 292 25.20 -5.49 4.55
CA HIS A 292 25.08 -6.86 5.05
C HIS A 292 26.34 -7.40 5.77
N TYR A 293 27.52 -6.81 5.51
CA TYR A 293 28.75 -7.11 6.24
C TYR A 293 28.68 -6.74 7.72
N TYR A 294 27.85 -5.76 8.05
CA TYR A 294 27.71 -5.21 9.40
C TYR A 294 26.38 -5.59 10.04
N LEU A 295 25.57 -6.42 9.38
CA LEU A 295 24.21 -6.74 9.82
C LEU A 295 24.17 -7.27 11.26
N LYS A 296 25.16 -8.08 11.66
CA LYS A 296 25.21 -8.59 13.04
C LYS A 296 25.36 -7.44 14.04
N ASP A 297 26.37 -6.59 13.87
CA ASP A 297 26.61 -5.45 14.76
C ASP A 297 25.41 -4.48 14.78
N ILE A 298 24.79 -4.25 13.62
CA ILE A 298 23.59 -3.41 13.52
C ILE A 298 22.43 -4.02 14.30
N LEU A 299 22.11 -5.30 14.10
CA LEU A 299 21.02 -5.96 14.83
C LEU A 299 21.32 -6.05 16.32
N ASP A 300 22.59 -6.25 16.71
CA ASP A 300 22.99 -6.26 18.11
C ASP A 300 22.81 -4.88 18.76
N LEU A 301 22.98 -3.76 18.05
CA LEU A 301 22.87 -2.43 18.64
C LEU A 301 21.48 -1.79 18.48
N TYR A 302 20.88 -1.91 17.31
CA TYR A 302 19.63 -1.23 16.92
C TYR A 302 18.42 -2.16 16.85
N GLY A 303 18.63 -3.48 16.85
CA GLY A 303 17.56 -4.47 16.90
C GLY A 303 17.08 -4.75 18.33
N LYS A 304 15.85 -5.25 18.45
CA LYS A 304 15.34 -5.76 19.74
C LYS A 304 16.17 -6.94 20.23
N LYS A 305 16.44 -6.98 21.53
CA LYS A 305 17.19 -8.07 22.15
C LYS A 305 16.31 -9.31 22.31
N GLU A 306 16.92 -10.50 22.30
CA GLU A 306 16.22 -11.75 22.62
C GLU A 306 15.50 -11.59 23.98
N GLY A 307 14.17 -11.77 23.99
CA GLY A 307 13.33 -11.54 25.18
C GLY A 307 12.55 -10.23 25.20
N GLY A 308 12.58 -9.43 24.13
CA GLY A 308 11.76 -8.21 23.99
C GLY A 308 12.37 -6.97 24.64
N GLY A 309 13.66 -7.01 24.96
CA GLY A 309 14.37 -5.83 25.47
C GLY A 309 14.52 -4.76 24.40
N GLU A 310 14.42 -3.50 24.82
CA GLU A 310 14.66 -2.31 23.97
C GLU A 310 16.05 -2.37 23.31
N PRO A 311 16.19 -1.83 22.09
CA PRO A 311 17.48 -1.74 21.42
C PRO A 311 18.44 -0.85 22.22
N SER A 312 19.74 -1.13 22.12
CA SER A 312 20.78 -0.38 22.83
C SER A 312 20.98 1.04 22.25
N LEU A 313 20.71 1.21 20.95
CA LEU A 313 20.76 2.48 20.24
C LEU A 313 19.48 2.65 19.41
N LYS A 314 19.05 3.91 19.24
CA LYS A 314 18.00 4.30 18.27
C LYS A 314 18.52 5.45 17.42
N LEU A 315 18.19 5.44 16.13
CA LEU A 315 18.45 6.59 15.27
C LEU A 315 17.45 7.69 15.60
N THR A 316 17.93 8.93 15.63
CA THR A 316 17.08 10.13 15.66
C THR A 316 16.57 10.44 14.25
N ASP A 317 15.50 11.24 14.14
CA ASP A 317 14.94 11.66 12.84
C ASP A 317 15.98 12.37 11.95
N SER A 318 16.95 13.06 12.56
CA SER A 318 18.06 13.70 11.84
C SER A 318 19.06 12.69 11.24
N GLN A 319 19.18 11.51 11.85
CA GLN A 319 20.06 10.44 11.41
C GLN A 319 19.36 9.53 10.40
N TYR A 320 18.06 9.30 10.56
CA TYR A 320 17.26 8.56 9.60
C TYR A 320 15.77 8.90 9.74
N SER A 321 15.16 9.23 8.61
CA SER A 321 13.72 9.34 8.43
C SER A 321 13.38 8.73 7.09
N ILE A 322 12.30 7.97 6.99
CA ILE A 322 11.84 7.43 5.71
C ILE A 322 11.50 8.60 4.79
N SER A 323 11.88 8.51 3.51
CA SER A 323 11.67 9.56 2.51
C SER A 323 10.22 10.05 2.45
N LEU A 324 9.23 9.16 2.61
CA LEU A 324 7.81 9.53 2.65
C LEU A 324 7.47 10.39 3.88
N LEU A 325 7.91 10.00 5.07
CA LEU A 325 7.69 10.79 6.29
C LEU A 325 8.44 12.13 6.23
N LYS A 326 9.64 12.13 5.64
CA LYS A 326 10.41 13.35 5.42
C LYS A 326 9.69 14.31 4.48
N LYS A 327 9.24 13.83 3.32
CA LYS A 327 8.42 14.61 2.38
C LYS A 327 7.13 15.10 3.01
N GLY A 328 6.43 14.24 3.76
CA GLY A 328 5.21 14.61 4.48
C GLY A 328 5.45 15.70 5.53
N ALA A 329 6.56 15.63 6.27
CA ALA A 329 6.97 16.66 7.22
C ALA A 329 7.37 17.97 6.53
N GLU A 330 8.14 17.90 5.44
CA GLU A 330 8.52 19.05 4.60
C GLU A 330 7.28 19.73 4.03
N LEU A 331 6.38 18.98 3.38
CA LEU A 331 5.11 19.48 2.85
C LEU A 331 4.25 20.09 3.95
N SER A 332 4.15 19.44 5.12
CA SER A 332 3.40 19.98 6.25
C SER A 332 3.97 21.31 6.75
N GLN A 333 5.29 21.46 6.76
CA GLN A 333 5.95 22.71 7.15
C GLN A 333 5.73 23.81 6.09
N GLU A 334 5.84 23.47 4.80
CA GLU A 334 5.55 24.38 3.70
C GLU A 334 4.09 24.87 3.76
N TYR A 335 3.15 23.95 3.98
CA TYR A 335 1.73 24.27 4.10
C TYR A 335 1.45 25.21 5.27
N GLU A 336 2.01 24.91 6.44
CA GLU A 336 1.90 25.77 7.63
C GLU A 336 2.51 27.17 7.39
N ALA A 337 3.65 27.24 6.69
CA ALA A 337 4.26 28.51 6.30
C ALA A 337 3.35 29.32 5.36
N MET A 338 2.66 28.68 4.41
CA MET A 338 1.68 29.36 3.54
C MET A 338 0.49 29.92 4.32
N PHE A 339 -0.01 29.20 5.33
CA PHE A 339 -1.05 29.72 6.24
C PHE A 339 -0.56 30.92 7.04
N GLN A 340 0.67 30.88 7.56
CA GLN A 340 1.26 32.00 8.29
C GLN A 340 1.43 33.23 7.38
N LEU A 341 1.88 33.03 6.14
CA LEU A 341 2.03 34.12 5.16
C LEU A 341 0.68 34.74 4.78
N ALA A 342 -0.35 33.91 4.57
CA ALA A 342 -1.71 34.37 4.29
C ALA A 342 -2.30 35.18 5.47
N GLN A 343 -2.10 34.72 6.70
CA GLN A 343 -2.50 35.44 7.91
C GLN A 343 -1.75 36.77 8.05
N HIS A 344 -0.44 36.76 7.81
CA HIS A 344 0.38 37.98 7.82
C HIS A 344 -0.11 39.04 6.83
N HIS A 345 -0.55 38.62 5.63
CA HIS A 345 -1.16 39.53 4.67
C HIS A 345 -2.47 40.14 5.20
N LEU A 346 -3.32 39.36 5.87
CA LEU A 346 -4.55 39.86 6.49
C LEU A 346 -4.27 40.85 7.62
N ASP A 347 -3.38 40.49 8.54
CA ASP A 347 -3.03 41.29 9.71
C ASP A 347 -2.45 42.66 9.30
N ASN A 348 -1.68 42.69 8.21
CA ASN A 348 -1.09 43.92 7.67
C ASN A 348 -1.98 44.66 6.66
N GLY A 349 -3.20 44.18 6.38
CA GLY A 349 -4.09 44.79 5.40
C GLY A 349 -3.55 44.75 3.96
N THR A 350 -2.64 43.84 3.66
CA THR A 350 -2.07 43.63 2.31
C THR A 350 -2.73 42.44 1.63
N LYS A 351 -2.39 42.18 0.36
CA LYS A 351 -2.85 41.02 -0.39
C LYS A 351 -1.67 40.30 -1.05
N PRO A 352 -1.71 38.96 -1.18
CA PRO A 352 -0.75 38.24 -2.01
C PRO A 352 -0.81 38.74 -3.47
N GLU A 353 0.35 38.88 -4.10
CA GLU A 353 0.48 39.43 -5.47
C GLU A 353 -0.06 38.47 -6.53
N GLU A 354 0.22 37.17 -6.37
CA GLU A 354 -0.20 36.14 -7.32
C GLU A 354 -1.59 35.60 -6.99
N HIS A 355 -2.58 35.98 -7.79
CA HIS A 355 -3.99 35.59 -7.63
C HIS A 355 -4.30 34.09 -7.87
N THR A 356 -3.32 33.33 -8.35
CA THR A 356 -3.41 31.87 -8.55
C THR A 356 -2.60 31.07 -7.52
N SER A 357 -1.84 31.76 -6.66
CA SER A 357 -1.06 31.11 -5.62
C SER A 357 -1.96 30.47 -4.56
N LEU A 358 -1.51 29.37 -3.97
CA LEU A 358 -2.26 28.74 -2.88
C LEU A 358 -2.38 29.69 -1.67
N VAL A 359 -1.36 30.51 -1.42
CA VAL A 359 -1.37 31.57 -0.39
C VAL A 359 -2.54 32.54 -0.62
N TYR A 360 -2.79 32.95 -1.87
CA TYR A 360 -3.95 33.80 -2.20
C TYR A 360 -5.29 33.08 -1.95
N CYS A 361 -5.40 31.81 -2.32
CA CYS A 361 -6.60 31.03 -2.05
C CYS A 361 -6.89 30.92 -0.55
N ILE A 362 -5.86 30.61 0.25
CA ILE A 362 -5.93 30.53 1.72
C ILE A 362 -6.31 31.90 2.31
N TYR A 363 -5.62 32.97 1.88
CA TYR A 363 -5.90 34.34 2.29
C TYR A 363 -7.38 34.70 2.07
N ASN A 364 -7.94 34.37 0.91
CA ASN A 364 -9.34 34.65 0.60
C ASN A 364 -10.31 33.90 1.51
N LEU A 365 -10.05 32.62 1.79
CA LEU A 365 -10.90 31.83 2.67
C LEU A 365 -10.88 32.40 4.10
N ILE A 366 -9.70 32.72 4.62
CA ILE A 366 -9.58 33.32 5.96
C ILE A 366 -10.27 34.70 5.99
N LYS A 367 -10.09 35.53 4.96
CA LYS A 367 -10.77 36.82 4.81
C LYS A 367 -12.30 36.70 4.85
N MET A 368 -12.82 35.60 4.32
CA MET A 368 -14.26 35.31 4.28
C MET A 368 -14.79 34.65 5.57
N GLY A 369 -13.94 34.51 6.60
CA GLY A 369 -14.33 34.04 7.93
C GLY A 369 -14.12 32.54 8.17
N TYR A 370 -13.40 31.84 7.29
CA TYR A 370 -12.99 30.46 7.57
C TYR A 370 -11.83 30.43 8.56
N GLU A 371 -11.99 29.68 9.65
CA GLU A 371 -10.97 29.51 10.67
C GLU A 371 -9.79 28.66 10.16
N LYS A 372 -8.57 29.06 10.56
CA LYS A 372 -7.33 28.37 10.16
C LYS A 372 -7.35 26.90 10.59
N GLU A 373 -7.84 26.60 11.80
CA GLU A 373 -7.89 25.24 12.35
C GLU A 373 -8.73 24.30 11.48
N HIS A 374 -9.72 24.82 10.77
CA HIS A 374 -10.55 24.03 9.86
C HIS A 374 -9.88 23.84 8.50
N LEU A 375 -9.34 24.92 7.94
CA LEU A 375 -8.71 24.92 6.61
C LEU A 375 -7.45 24.05 6.55
N ILE A 376 -6.69 23.94 7.64
CA ILE A 376 -5.45 23.14 7.66
C ILE A 376 -5.70 21.64 7.42
N THR A 377 -6.93 21.18 7.65
CA THR A 377 -7.33 19.79 7.42
C THR A 377 -7.79 19.52 5.99
N TRP A 378 -7.93 20.57 5.17
CA TRP A 378 -8.40 20.47 3.79
C TRP A 378 -7.25 20.17 2.84
N SER A 379 -7.53 19.34 1.83
CA SER A 379 -6.60 19.15 0.72
C SER A 379 -6.46 20.43 -0.11
N GLU A 380 -5.32 20.61 -0.76
CA GLU A 380 -5.06 21.78 -1.63
C GLU A 380 -6.18 21.98 -2.66
N LYS A 381 -6.65 20.88 -3.27
CA LYS A 381 -7.74 20.92 -4.25
C LYS A 381 -9.04 21.48 -3.66
N ALA A 382 -9.35 21.13 -2.41
CA ALA A 382 -10.54 21.64 -1.72
C ALA A 382 -10.40 23.13 -1.39
N ILE A 383 -9.22 23.57 -0.95
CA ILE A 383 -8.92 24.99 -0.69
C ILE A 383 -9.07 25.81 -1.97
N ARG A 384 -8.43 25.37 -3.07
CA ARG A 384 -8.51 26.05 -4.36
C ARG A 384 -9.94 26.10 -4.88
N GLY A 385 -10.61 24.95 -4.94
CA GLY A 385 -11.97 24.86 -5.46
C GLY A 385 -12.98 25.71 -4.67
N MET A 386 -12.86 25.74 -3.33
CA MET A 386 -13.73 26.59 -2.50
C MET A 386 -13.40 28.07 -2.69
N SER A 387 -12.12 28.44 -2.71
CA SER A 387 -11.71 29.82 -2.93
C SER A 387 -12.18 30.34 -4.29
N ASP A 388 -11.98 29.56 -5.36
CA ASP A 388 -12.41 29.91 -6.72
C ASP A 388 -13.94 30.03 -6.80
N SER A 389 -14.68 29.11 -6.19
CA SER A 389 -16.14 29.18 -6.12
C SER A 389 -16.64 30.43 -5.40
N LEU A 390 -16.00 30.81 -4.30
CA LEU A 390 -16.36 32.00 -3.54
C LEU A 390 -15.95 33.30 -4.25
N VAL A 391 -14.80 33.34 -4.90
CA VAL A 391 -14.39 34.48 -5.74
C VAL A 391 -15.33 34.64 -6.93
N PHE A 392 -15.71 33.53 -7.57
CA PHE A 392 -16.71 33.51 -8.62
C PHE A 392 -18.05 34.04 -8.10
N ARG A 393 -18.54 33.57 -6.96
CA ARG A 393 -19.77 34.10 -6.33
C ARG A 393 -19.64 35.56 -5.89
N ALA A 394 -18.50 36.03 -5.42
CA ALA A 394 -18.32 37.44 -5.07
C ALA A 394 -18.33 38.34 -6.32
N LYS A 395 -17.84 37.83 -7.46
CA LYS A 395 -17.70 38.58 -8.70
C LYS A 395 -18.93 38.50 -9.61
N TYR A 396 -19.64 37.37 -9.59
CA TYR A 396 -20.74 37.03 -10.48
C TYR A 396 -22.03 36.66 -9.74
N GLY A 397 -21.99 36.54 -8.41
CA GLY A 397 -23.06 35.94 -7.63
C GLY A 397 -24.33 36.79 -7.53
N THR A 398 -25.40 36.14 -7.95
CA THR A 398 -26.79 36.28 -7.52
C THR A 398 -26.94 36.42 -6.01
N ALA A 399 -27.90 37.24 -5.58
CA ALA A 399 -28.14 37.58 -4.17
C ALA A 399 -28.41 36.34 -3.28
N LEU A 400 -28.02 36.42 -2.00
CA LEU A 400 -28.19 35.38 -0.96
C LEU A 400 -29.60 34.75 -0.84
N ASN A 401 -30.63 35.36 -1.44
CA ASN A 401 -32.02 34.89 -1.43
C ASN A 401 -32.46 34.25 -2.76
N THR A 402 -31.54 34.00 -3.69
CA THR A 402 -31.87 33.39 -4.98
C THR A 402 -31.92 31.88 -4.80
N GLN A 403 -33.12 31.31 -5.00
CA GLN A 403 -33.35 29.86 -4.95
C GLN A 403 -32.51 29.19 -6.03
N LEU A 404 -31.67 28.21 -5.68
CA LEU A 404 -30.82 27.48 -6.63
C LEU A 404 -31.71 26.76 -7.65
N ASP A 405 -31.24 26.57 -8.89
CA ASP A 405 -32.02 25.87 -9.93
C ASP A 405 -32.39 24.43 -9.53
N LEU A 406 -31.53 23.80 -8.73
CA LEU A 406 -31.78 22.48 -8.12
C LEU A 406 -32.96 22.47 -7.14
N ASP A 407 -33.34 23.63 -6.60
CA ASP A 407 -34.45 23.83 -5.67
C ASP A 407 -35.74 24.29 -6.39
N ARG A 408 -35.69 24.51 -7.71
CA ARG A 408 -36.83 24.91 -8.54
C ARG A 408 -37.46 23.70 -9.24
N LYS A 409 -38.80 23.69 -9.34
CA LYS A 409 -39.55 22.59 -9.99
C LYS A 409 -39.54 22.63 -11.51
N GLN A 410 -39.23 23.78 -12.10
CA GLN A 410 -39.08 23.98 -13.55
C GLN A 410 -37.91 24.93 -13.78
N VAL A 411 -37.09 24.58 -14.76
CA VAL A 411 -35.98 25.38 -15.30
C VAL A 411 -36.56 26.26 -16.41
N ASP A 412 -36.21 27.54 -16.46
CA ASP A 412 -36.62 28.48 -17.52
C ASP A 412 -35.42 29.17 -18.21
N ASP A 413 -35.71 29.89 -19.30
CA ASP A 413 -34.69 30.46 -20.20
C ASP A 413 -33.86 31.60 -19.56
N ASN A 414 -34.12 32.01 -18.31
CA ASN A 414 -33.33 33.01 -17.59
C ASN A 414 -32.30 32.41 -16.61
N ASP A 415 -32.14 31.08 -16.59
CA ASP A 415 -31.32 30.38 -15.59
C ASP A 415 -29.80 30.43 -15.87
N MET A 416 -29.36 30.98 -16.99
CA MET A 416 -27.96 31.40 -17.20
C MET A 416 -27.90 32.89 -17.50
N LEU A 417 -27.07 33.62 -16.75
CA LEU A 417 -26.76 34.99 -17.13
C LEU A 417 -26.01 34.98 -18.46
N ASP A 418 -26.29 35.93 -19.36
CA ASP A 418 -25.56 36.07 -20.64
C ASP A 418 -24.03 36.10 -20.44
N SER A 419 -23.58 36.65 -19.30
CA SER A 419 -22.16 36.66 -18.91
C SER A 419 -21.56 35.29 -18.59
N GLU A 420 -22.37 34.32 -18.16
CA GLU A 420 -21.96 32.93 -17.95
C GLU A 420 -21.97 32.15 -19.28
N VAL A 421 -22.92 32.43 -20.18
CA VAL A 421 -22.96 31.84 -21.53
C VAL A 421 -21.71 32.23 -22.34
N ASP A 422 -21.28 33.49 -22.22
CA ASP A 422 -20.08 34.02 -22.87
C ASP A 422 -18.77 33.32 -22.45
N LEU A 423 -18.74 32.69 -21.27
CA LEU A 423 -17.57 31.94 -20.77
C LEU A 423 -17.43 30.56 -21.44
N TYR A 424 -18.52 29.98 -21.94
CA TYR A 424 -18.53 28.64 -22.56
C TYR A 424 -18.58 28.68 -24.10
N THR A 425 -18.82 29.84 -24.68
CA THR A 425 -18.95 30.04 -26.14
C THR A 425 -17.75 30.73 -26.79
N LYS A 426 -16.73 31.08 -26.00
CA LYS A 426 -15.38 31.45 -26.46
C LYS A 426 -14.40 30.33 -26.18
#